data_AF-A0A9W6Y914-F1
#
_entry.id   AF-A0A9W6Y914-F1
#
_cell.length_a   1.000
_cell.length_b   1.000
_cell.length_c   1.000
_cell.angle_alpha   90.00
_cell.angle_beta   90.00
_cell.angle_gamma   90.00
#
_symmetry.space_group_name_H-M   'P 1'
#
loop_
_entity.id
_entity.type
_entity.pdbx_description
1 polymer ?
#
loop_
_entity_poly.entity_id
_entity_poly.type
_entity_poly.pdbx_seq_one_letter_code
_entity_poly.pdbx_strand_id
1 'polypeptide(L)'
;MVGQMKPFRLALALDGVSVAIRRFSFRDKVAFQPTILTKSSNAGLLHQKVESYDDEKRIWSNIKGIPRDKVETVEWLQHLVNGRVDVATVARELGIVSRHAASEHVNWNALVQYLTMYHAAATNTKWSKRLVRSVLMQNVLTKTNGF
;
A
#
# COMPACT_ATOMS: atom_id res chain seq x y z
N MET A 1 39.82 38.14 -17.07
CA MET A 1 39.17 37.88 -18.37
C MET A 1 37.76 37.38 -18.11
N VAL A 2 36.78 38.16 -18.56
CA VAL A 2 35.34 37.92 -18.42
C VAL A 2 34.91 37.05 -19.60
N GLY A 3 34.20 35.95 -19.32
CA GLY A 3 33.48 35.16 -20.30
C GLY A 3 32.07 34.90 -19.79
N GLN A 4 31.11 35.72 -20.24
CA GLN A 4 29.68 35.50 -20.00
C GLN A 4 29.19 34.28 -20.77
N MET A 5 28.29 33.51 -20.15
CA MET A 5 27.20 32.88 -20.89
C MET A 5 25.93 32.84 -20.02
N LYS A 6 24.89 33.51 -20.53
CA LYS A 6 23.58 33.70 -19.92
C LYS A 6 22.80 32.37 -19.88
N PRO A 7 22.14 32.00 -18.76
CA PRO A 7 21.08 31.01 -18.84
C PRO A 7 19.81 31.65 -19.42
N PHE A 8 19.37 31.10 -20.55
CA PHE A 8 18.06 31.35 -21.15
C PHE A 8 16.95 31.05 -20.12
N ARG A 9 16.03 31.99 -19.93
CA ARG A 9 14.75 31.74 -19.27
C ARG A 9 13.83 31.10 -20.30
N LEU A 10 13.53 29.82 -20.13
CA LEU A 10 12.32 29.23 -20.67
C LEU A 10 11.32 29.11 -19.53
N ALA A 11 10.34 30.02 -19.51
CA ALA A 11 9.19 29.91 -18.65
C ALA A 11 8.30 28.79 -19.20
N LEU A 12 8.13 27.72 -18.42
CA LEU A 12 7.04 26.77 -18.60
C LEU A 12 6.16 26.91 -17.36
N ALA A 13 5.20 27.82 -17.47
CA ALA A 13 4.07 27.88 -16.57
C ALA A 13 3.15 26.72 -16.92
N LEU A 14 3.20 25.67 -16.11
CA LEU A 14 2.11 24.72 -15.93
C LEU A 14 2.01 24.45 -14.43
N ASP A 15 1.08 25.15 -13.82
CA ASP A 15 0.29 24.79 -12.65
C ASP A 15 0.91 23.76 -11.68
N GLY A 16 1.59 24.29 -10.67
CA GLY A 16 1.00 24.21 -9.34
C GLY A 16 1.13 22.92 -8.54
N VAL A 17 1.99 21.94 -8.87
CA VAL A 17 2.39 20.91 -7.89
C VAL A 17 3.84 20.46 -8.11
N SER A 18 4.78 21.09 -7.40
CA SER A 18 6.11 20.51 -7.17
C SER A 18 6.00 19.41 -6.13
N VAL A 19 5.94 18.14 -6.57
CA VAL A 19 6.16 17.00 -5.65
C VAL A 19 7.65 16.87 -5.40
N ALA A 20 8.12 17.46 -4.31
CA ALA A 20 9.47 17.25 -3.82
C ALA A 20 9.62 15.80 -3.34
N ILE A 21 10.39 14.99 -4.08
CA ILE A 21 10.85 13.68 -3.62
C ILE A 21 11.90 13.92 -2.53
N ARG A 22 11.47 13.97 -1.26
CA ARG A 22 12.39 13.89 -0.12
C ARG A 22 12.67 12.43 0.20
N ARG A 23 13.93 12.06 -0.02
CA ARG A 23 14.59 10.84 0.43
C ARG A 23 14.48 10.77 1.96
N PHE A 24 13.61 9.91 2.49
CA PHE A 24 13.45 9.77 3.94
C PHE A 24 14.48 8.75 4.46
N SER A 25 15.49 9.26 5.17
CA SER A 25 16.46 8.47 5.91
C SER A 25 15.79 7.90 7.16
N PHE A 26 15.93 6.59 7.35
CA PHE A 26 15.43 5.88 8.53
C PHE A 26 16.38 6.14 9.70
N ARG A 27 16.08 7.13 10.54
CA ARG A 27 16.67 7.23 11.88
C ARG A 27 15.77 8.04 12.81
N ASP A 28 15.76 7.56 14.05
CA ASP A 28 15.27 8.18 15.28
C ASP A 28 13.81 7.94 15.67
N LYS A 29 13.69 6.99 16.61
CA LYS A 29 12.60 6.81 17.54
C LYS A 29 12.42 8.08 18.37
N VAL A 30 11.29 8.78 18.28
CA VAL A 30 10.82 9.65 19.37
C VAL A 30 9.30 9.60 19.40
N ALA A 31 8.78 9.30 20.58
CA ALA A 31 7.36 9.26 20.90
C ALA A 31 6.68 10.62 20.62
N PHE A 32 5.50 10.61 20.01
CA PHE A 32 4.66 11.80 19.93
C PHE A 32 3.28 11.49 20.51
N GLN A 33 3.06 11.98 21.73
CA GLN A 33 1.75 12.17 22.35
C GLN A 33 1.20 13.51 21.84
N PRO A 34 0.00 13.60 21.23
CA PRO A 34 -0.60 14.89 20.95
C PRO A 34 -1.39 15.40 22.16
N THR A 35 -0.78 16.30 22.93
CA THR A 35 -1.48 17.18 23.87
C THR A 35 -2.30 18.22 23.10
N ILE A 36 -3.57 18.33 23.45
CA ILE A 36 -4.61 19.17 22.83
C ILE A 36 -4.33 20.65 23.13
N LEU A 37 -4.39 21.51 22.10
CA LEU A 37 -4.41 22.98 22.23
C LEU A 37 -5.72 23.51 21.65
N THR A 38 -6.54 24.12 22.51
CA THR A 38 -7.89 24.62 22.22
C THR A 38 -7.92 26.07 21.72
N LYS A 39 -8.67 26.26 20.62
CA LYS A 39 -9.58 27.36 20.21
C LYS A 39 -9.07 28.81 20.09
N SER A 40 -9.31 29.37 18.89
CA SER A 40 -9.98 30.66 18.56
C SER A 40 -9.57 31.04 17.12
N SER A 41 -10.38 31.34 16.10
CA SER A 41 -11.70 31.96 15.98
C SER A 41 -12.31 31.72 14.58
N ASN A 42 -13.64 31.61 14.56
CA ASN A 42 -14.61 32.09 13.57
C ASN A 42 -14.81 31.43 12.19
N ALA A 43 -16.07 30.98 12.05
CA ALA A 43 -16.96 31.04 10.89
C ALA A 43 -16.78 30.02 9.76
N GLY A 44 -17.79 29.15 9.62
CA GLY A 44 -18.07 28.46 8.37
C GLY A 44 -18.45 27.01 8.55
N LEU A 45 -19.75 26.77 8.74
CA LEU A 45 -20.44 25.49 8.57
C LEU A 45 -19.83 24.63 7.46
N LEU A 46 -19.29 23.47 7.81
CA LEU A 46 -19.52 22.25 7.06
C LEU A 46 -19.71 21.11 8.07
N HIS A 47 -20.85 20.43 7.96
CA HIS A 47 -21.16 19.18 8.63
C HIS A 47 -19.97 18.22 8.55
N GLN A 48 -19.13 18.19 9.59
CA GLN A 48 -18.37 17.00 9.86
C GLN A 48 -19.34 16.09 10.62
N LYS A 49 -20.02 15.23 9.85
CA LYS A 49 -20.56 13.99 10.36
C LYS A 49 -19.42 13.37 11.17
N VAL A 50 -19.49 13.50 12.49
CA VAL A 50 -18.69 12.68 13.39
C VAL A 50 -19.31 11.30 13.21
N GLU A 51 -18.90 10.61 12.14
CA GLU A 51 -19.02 9.17 12.09
C GLU A 51 -18.15 8.71 13.27
N SER A 52 -18.86 8.45 14.37
CA SER A 52 -18.56 7.40 15.33
C SER A 52 -17.34 6.61 14.91
N TYR A 53 -16.21 6.85 15.59
CA TYR A 53 -15.11 5.90 15.64
C TYR A 53 -15.67 4.63 16.28
N ASP A 54 -16.32 3.83 15.45
CA ASP A 54 -16.58 2.43 15.71
C ASP A 54 -15.22 1.75 15.50
N ASP A 55 -14.35 1.88 16.50
CA ASP A 55 -13.02 1.27 16.60
C ASP A 55 -13.11 -0.26 16.78
N GLU A 56 -14.09 -0.90 16.14
CA GLU A 56 -13.91 -2.28 15.69
C GLU A 56 -12.79 -2.23 14.66
N LYS A 57 -11.55 -2.50 15.11
CA LYS A 57 -10.39 -2.74 14.24
C LYS A 57 -10.82 -3.71 13.14
N ARG A 58 -11.19 -3.15 11.97
CA ARG A 58 -11.79 -3.93 10.89
C ARG A 58 -10.73 -4.90 10.39
N ILE A 59 -10.92 -6.18 10.72
CA ILE A 59 -10.01 -7.26 10.35
C ILE A 59 -9.82 -7.21 8.83
N TRP A 60 -8.59 -6.93 8.39
CA TRP A 60 -8.29 -6.79 6.98
C TRP A 60 -7.75 -8.11 6.39
N SER A 61 -7.04 -8.88 7.22
CA SER A 61 -6.61 -10.24 6.91
C SER A 61 -6.59 -11.09 8.19
N ASN A 62 -6.61 -12.41 8.02
CA ASN A 62 -6.43 -13.40 9.08
C ASN A 62 -5.32 -14.37 8.69
N ILE A 63 -4.08 -14.08 9.09
CA ILE A 63 -2.90 -14.86 8.67
C ILE A 63 -2.50 -15.78 9.82
N LYS A 64 -2.53 -17.10 9.57
CA LYS A 64 -2.26 -18.15 10.57
C LYS A 64 -3.14 -18.04 11.83
N GLY A 65 -4.42 -17.69 11.66
CA GLY A 65 -5.37 -17.57 12.76
C GLY A 65 -5.26 -16.25 13.55
N ILE A 66 -4.34 -15.36 13.18
CA ILE A 66 -4.16 -14.06 13.83
C ILE A 66 -4.80 -12.99 12.95
N PRO A 67 -5.90 -12.34 13.40
CA PRO A 67 -6.49 -11.22 12.71
C PRO A 67 -5.50 -10.05 12.71
N ARG A 68 -5.34 -9.42 11.56
CA ARG A 68 -4.45 -8.28 11.36
C ARG A 68 -5.19 -7.14 10.69
N ASP A 69 -4.80 -5.93 11.05
CA ASP A 69 -5.22 -4.76 10.30
C ASP A 69 -4.43 -4.64 8.98
N LYS A 70 -4.76 -3.62 8.19
CA LYS A 70 -4.14 -3.40 6.89
C LYS A 70 -2.65 -3.05 7.01
N VAL A 71 -2.24 -2.27 8.01
CA VAL A 71 -0.86 -1.82 8.17
C VAL A 71 0.01 -3.02 8.53
N GLU A 72 -0.40 -3.77 9.55
CA GLU A 72 0.29 -5.00 9.99
C GLU A 72 0.40 -6.01 8.85
N THR A 73 -0.66 -6.15 8.04
CA THR A 73 -0.63 -7.04 6.89
C THR A 73 0.37 -6.58 5.84
N VAL A 74 0.40 -5.30 5.50
CA VAL A 74 1.32 -4.76 4.49
C VAL A 74 2.78 -4.87 4.95
N GLU A 75 3.08 -4.62 6.23
CA GLU A 75 4.42 -4.82 6.80
C GLU A 75 4.86 -6.28 6.69
N TRP A 76 3.99 -7.22 7.07
CA TRP A 76 4.25 -8.65 6.92
C TRP A 76 4.52 -9.04 5.46
N LEU A 77 3.71 -8.55 4.52
CA LEU A 77 3.90 -8.78 3.09
C LEU A 77 5.21 -8.18 2.57
N GLN A 78 5.65 -7.03 3.07
CA GLN A 78 6.89 -6.39 2.65
C GLN A 78 8.11 -7.25 2.96
N HIS A 79 8.11 -7.95 4.10
CA HIS A 79 9.18 -8.91 4.43
C HIS A 79 9.26 -10.03 3.39
N LEU A 80 8.13 -10.55 2.93
CA LEU A 80 8.07 -11.60 1.90
C LEU A 80 8.51 -11.09 0.52
N VAL A 81 8.13 -9.86 0.16
CA VAL A 81 8.57 -9.21 -1.08
C VAL A 81 10.09 -9.04 -1.09
N ASN A 82 10.68 -8.59 0.02
CA ASN A 82 12.13 -8.42 0.14
C ASN A 82 12.86 -9.77 0.05
N GLY A 83 12.26 -10.84 0.59
CA GLY A 83 12.74 -12.22 0.46
C GLY A 83 12.47 -12.86 -0.91
N ARG A 84 11.80 -12.15 -1.84
CA ARG A 84 11.38 -12.64 -3.16
C ARG A 84 10.62 -13.97 -3.08
N VAL A 85 9.74 -14.12 -2.09
CA VAL A 85 8.97 -15.35 -1.90
C VAL A 85 8.01 -15.54 -3.07
N ASP A 86 7.91 -16.75 -3.58
CA ASP A 86 7.01 -17.03 -4.70
C ASP A 86 5.52 -16.80 -4.33
N VAL A 87 4.73 -16.31 -5.28
CA VAL A 87 3.33 -15.90 -5.07
C VAL A 87 2.44 -17.08 -4.72
N ALA A 88 2.69 -18.28 -5.28
CA ALA A 88 1.94 -19.48 -4.91
C ALA A 88 2.27 -19.92 -3.48
N THR A 89 3.52 -19.76 -3.06
CA THR A 89 3.93 -20.01 -1.66
C THR A 89 3.22 -19.05 -0.71
N VAL A 90 3.17 -17.75 -1.03
CA VAL A 90 2.44 -16.76 -0.22
C VAL A 90 0.93 -17.05 -0.16
N ALA A 91 0.31 -17.50 -1.25
CA ALA A 91 -1.09 -17.91 -1.23
C ALA A 91 -1.36 -19.01 -0.19
N ARG A 92 -0.48 -20.01 -0.09
CA ARG A 92 -0.59 -21.08 0.91
C ARG A 92 -0.32 -20.59 2.33
N GLU A 93 0.65 -19.71 2.53
CA GLU A 93 0.90 -19.05 3.83
C GLU A 93 -0.30 -18.21 4.29
N LEU A 94 -1.04 -17.65 3.34
CA LEU A 94 -2.32 -16.96 3.57
C LEU A 94 -3.51 -17.93 3.69
N GLY A 95 -3.30 -19.25 3.68
CA GLY A 95 -4.36 -20.25 3.79
C GLY A 95 -5.28 -20.37 2.57
N ILE A 96 -4.98 -19.68 1.47
CA ILE A 96 -5.69 -19.83 0.21
C ILE A 96 -5.16 -21.10 -0.44
N VAL A 97 -5.94 -22.17 -0.46
CA VAL A 97 -5.52 -23.49 -1.00
C VAL A 97 -6.40 -23.98 -2.15
N SER A 98 -7.54 -23.33 -2.39
CA SER A 98 -8.48 -23.67 -3.45
C SER A 98 -8.69 -22.47 -4.37
N ARG A 99 -8.51 -22.68 -5.67
CA ARG A 99 -8.83 -21.67 -6.69
C ARG A 99 -10.28 -21.20 -6.63
N HIS A 100 -11.22 -22.13 -6.41
CA HIS A 100 -12.66 -21.85 -6.52
C HIS A 100 -13.18 -20.89 -5.46
N ALA A 101 -12.63 -20.95 -4.25
CA ALA A 101 -13.01 -20.08 -3.12
C ALA A 101 -12.04 -18.90 -2.90
N ALA A 102 -10.99 -18.79 -3.74
CA ALA A 102 -9.90 -17.85 -3.50
C ALA A 102 -10.35 -16.39 -3.43
N SER A 103 -11.27 -15.97 -4.31
CA SER A 103 -11.75 -14.58 -4.38
C SER A 103 -12.65 -14.15 -3.22
N GLU A 104 -13.25 -15.13 -2.54
CA GLU A 104 -14.14 -14.92 -1.38
C GLU A 104 -13.38 -15.06 -0.05
N HIS A 105 -12.15 -15.58 -0.09
CA HIS A 105 -11.34 -15.79 1.09
C HIS A 105 -10.98 -14.47 1.79
N VAL A 106 -10.97 -14.47 3.12
CA VAL A 106 -10.64 -13.28 3.94
C VAL A 106 -9.27 -12.69 3.60
N ASN A 107 -8.33 -13.53 3.18
CA ASN A 107 -6.96 -13.12 2.78
C ASN A 107 -6.80 -12.80 1.30
N TRP A 108 -7.86 -12.82 0.49
CA TRP A 108 -7.78 -12.53 -0.95
C TRP A 108 -7.16 -11.16 -1.21
N ASN A 109 -7.59 -10.15 -0.46
CA ASN A 109 -7.07 -8.78 -0.60
C ASN A 109 -5.58 -8.71 -0.22
N ALA A 110 -5.13 -9.52 0.74
CA ALA A 110 -3.71 -9.62 1.09
C ALA A 110 -2.89 -10.23 -0.05
N LEU A 111 -3.39 -11.29 -0.71
CA LEU A 111 -2.71 -11.90 -1.86
C LEU A 111 -2.65 -10.96 -3.07
N VAL A 112 -3.74 -10.23 -3.35
CA VAL A 112 -3.76 -9.18 -4.39
C VAL A 112 -2.74 -8.08 -4.06
N GLN A 113 -2.68 -7.63 -2.81
CA GLN A 113 -1.72 -6.64 -2.36
C GLN A 113 -0.28 -7.15 -2.50
N TYR A 114 -0.02 -8.42 -2.18
CA TYR A 114 1.28 -9.05 -2.32
C TYR A 114 1.79 -9.00 -3.76
N LEU A 115 1.02 -9.53 -4.71
CA LEU A 115 1.44 -9.54 -6.12
C LEU A 115 1.62 -8.12 -6.67
N THR A 116 0.81 -7.16 -6.21
CA THR A 116 0.98 -5.74 -6.57
C THR A 116 2.33 -5.20 -6.10
N MET A 117 2.70 -5.45 -4.85
CA MET A 117 3.97 -5.00 -4.27
C MET A 117 5.16 -5.72 -4.90
N TYR A 118 5.05 -7.04 -5.10
CA TYR A 118 6.06 -7.87 -5.74
C TYR A 118 6.39 -7.38 -7.15
N HIS A 119 5.36 -7.13 -7.97
CA HIS A 119 5.55 -6.58 -9.31
C HIS A 119 6.14 -5.16 -9.31
N ALA A 120 5.64 -4.29 -8.42
CA ALA A 120 6.16 -2.93 -8.31
C ALA A 120 7.62 -2.90 -7.87
N ALA A 121 8.05 -3.81 -6.98
CA ALA A 121 9.45 -3.95 -6.59
C ALA A 121 10.35 -4.40 -7.75
N ALA A 122 9.83 -5.22 -8.67
CA ALA A 122 10.59 -5.72 -9.82
C ALA A 122 10.66 -4.73 -11.00
N THR A 123 9.58 -3.98 -11.26
CA THR A 123 9.43 -3.19 -12.50
C THR A 123 9.32 -1.68 -12.27
N ASN A 124 9.21 -1.24 -11.02
CA ASN A 124 8.89 0.14 -10.64
C ASN A 124 7.54 0.64 -11.21
N THR A 125 6.64 -0.29 -11.60
CA THR A 125 5.30 0.03 -12.11
C THR A 125 4.21 -0.71 -11.32
N LYS A 126 3.07 -0.04 -11.12
CA LYS A 126 1.94 -0.61 -10.40
C LYS A 126 0.92 -1.17 -11.39
N TRP A 127 0.60 -2.44 -11.27
CA TRP A 127 -0.53 -3.04 -11.98
C TRP A 127 -1.87 -2.61 -11.39
N SER A 128 -2.90 -2.55 -12.24
CA SER A 128 -4.27 -2.33 -11.79
C SER A 128 -4.75 -3.55 -10.99
N LYS A 129 -5.64 -3.34 -10.01
CA LYS A 129 -6.22 -4.45 -9.22
C LYS A 129 -6.89 -5.51 -10.09
N ARG A 130 -7.55 -5.10 -11.19
CA ARG A 130 -8.18 -6.01 -12.15
C ARG A 130 -7.15 -6.93 -12.81
N LEU A 131 -6.02 -6.37 -13.26
CA LEU A 131 -4.95 -7.15 -13.87
C LEU A 131 -4.34 -8.14 -12.87
N VAL A 132 -4.03 -7.68 -11.66
CA VAL A 132 -3.46 -8.51 -10.59
C VAL A 132 -4.36 -9.71 -10.27
N ARG A 133 -5.67 -9.47 -10.11
CA ARG A 133 -6.65 -10.54 -9.88
C ARG A 133 -6.71 -11.53 -11.06
N SER A 134 -6.65 -11.04 -12.29
CA SER A 134 -6.60 -11.89 -13.49
C SER A 134 -5.38 -12.79 -13.48
N VAL A 135 -4.19 -12.23 -13.21
CA VAL A 135 -2.92 -12.99 -13.14
C VAL A 135 -2.96 -14.03 -12.02
N LEU A 136 -3.50 -13.68 -10.85
CA LEU A 136 -3.65 -14.65 -9.75
C LEU A 136 -4.52 -15.83 -10.18
N MET A 137 -5.67 -15.59 -10.80
CA MET A 137 -6.56 -16.66 -11.21
C MET A 137 -6.03 -17.45 -12.41
N GLN A 138 -5.39 -16.81 -13.38
CA GLN A 138 -4.99 -17.47 -14.63
C GLN A 138 -3.63 -18.17 -14.52
N ASN A 139 -2.70 -17.64 -13.71
CA ASN A 139 -1.30 -18.05 -13.76
C ASN A 139 -0.77 -18.58 -12.42
N VAL A 140 -1.35 -18.14 -11.28
CA VAL A 140 -0.85 -18.52 -9.94
C VAL A 140 -1.71 -19.63 -9.33
N LEU A 141 -3.02 -19.44 -9.26
CA LEU A 141 -3.96 -20.38 -8.64
C LEU A 141 -4.46 -21.38 -9.68
N THR A 142 -3.54 -22.21 -10.17
CA THR A 142 -3.79 -23.21 -11.20
C THR A 142 -3.55 -24.62 -10.68
N LYS A 143 -4.15 -25.61 -11.34
CA LYS A 143 -3.91 -27.03 -11.06
C LYS A 143 -2.42 -27.39 -11.12
N THR A 144 -1.67 -26.79 -12.04
CA THR A 144 -0.22 -27.00 -12.18
C THR A 144 0.55 -26.52 -10.95
N ASN A 145 0.04 -25.52 -10.25
CA ASN A 145 0.63 -24.98 -9.02
C ASN A 145 0.00 -25.61 -7.75
N GLY A 146 -0.88 -26.60 -7.90
CA GLY A 146 -1.50 -27.34 -6.80
C GLY A 146 -2.68 -26.64 -6.12
N PHE A 147 -3.50 -25.88 -6.87
CA PHE A 147 -4.71 -25.18 -6.40
C PHE A 147 -5.99 -25.58 -7.14
#